data_AF-A0A165UXB4-F1
#
_entry.id   AF-A0A165UXB4-F1
#
_cell.length_a   1.000
_cell.length_b   1.000
_cell.length_c   1.000
_cell.angle_alpha   90.00
_cell.angle_beta   90.00
_cell.angle_gamma   90.00
#
_symmetry.space_group_name_H-M   'P 1'
#
loop_
_entity.id
_entity.type
_entity.pdbx_description
1 polymer ?
#
loop_
_entity_poly.entity_id
_entity_poly.type
_entity_poly.pdbx_seq_one_letter_code
_entity_poly.pdbx_strand_id
1 'polypeptide(L)'
;MSVQLDIQSDSSVNVSDTRQYVPIRTVEPDEDVSLEGWTDCNTFNDATLAFYNSPLFQAVQKSASAFLSQLPPYLDGRSVSLTNMWNIFDFMNVNVIHNATFSANFPLTFLAQARALANFHEYGVFSSAQLDVTIQIMLPNILAGMQNIANASDPTKLVYNAIAYKPFLSLFNVTGVAEAYPELAGIVDYASAVVLEIRQPSRGGAPVVRMNFRNGTEATAEFVTYNMFGSGGDVGVQTFVDTLAPAAINTTAQWCTACSNKVDRGCSAYFSLPSPSPHQNITPVGAGFLGAGLTGAVTLIMFGVLMWVGVLAFGRKVRRRGGGERRLGSEAGSEGGEKDGDNVLLLLRCTNAHATGFCMWAKLCLATKRLSSDY
;
A
#
# COMPACT_ATOMS: atom_id res chain seq x y z
N MET A 1 -4.91 -1.53 -5.19
CA MET A 1 -3.60 -1.91 -5.77
C MET A 1 -2.72 -0.69 -5.70
N SER A 2 -1.90 -0.63 -4.66
CA SER A 2 -1.01 0.48 -4.38
C SER A 2 0.43 0.02 -4.66
N VAL A 3 1.29 0.91 -5.15
CA VAL A 3 2.54 0.55 -5.81
C VAL A 3 3.68 1.46 -5.33
N GLN A 4 4.80 0.88 -4.93
CA GLN A 4 6.04 1.58 -4.58
C GLN A 4 7.03 1.55 -5.75
N LEU A 5 7.46 2.70 -6.24
CA LEU A 5 8.52 2.78 -7.25
C LEU A 5 9.85 3.13 -6.60
N ASP A 6 10.81 2.21 -6.74
CA ASP A 6 12.23 2.53 -6.64
C ASP A 6 12.77 2.65 -8.07
N ILE A 7 13.06 3.88 -8.49
CA ILE A 7 13.67 4.10 -9.80
C ILE A 7 15.18 3.86 -9.67
N GLN A 8 15.60 2.63 -9.96
CA GLN A 8 17.00 2.33 -10.24
C GLN A 8 17.22 2.41 -11.76
N SER A 9 18.23 3.16 -12.21
CA SER A 9 18.59 3.17 -13.62
C SER A 9 19.34 1.89 -13.95
N ASP A 10 18.64 0.90 -14.50
CA ASP A 10 19.28 -0.20 -15.23
C ASP A 10 19.23 0.12 -16.73
N SER A 11 20.39 0.27 -17.35
CA SER A 11 20.52 0.72 -18.74
C SER A 11 20.66 -0.49 -19.68
N SER A 12 19.56 -1.16 -19.98
CA SER A 12 19.46 -2.00 -21.19
C SER A 12 18.56 -1.28 -22.20
N VAL A 13 19.16 -0.37 -22.97
CA VAL A 13 18.44 0.35 -24.05
C VAL A 13 18.44 -0.54 -25.29
N ASN A 14 17.28 -1.11 -25.63
CA ASN A 14 17.08 -1.70 -26.95
C ASN A 14 16.87 -0.56 -27.96
N VAL A 15 17.80 -0.38 -28.88
CA VAL A 15 17.88 0.80 -29.79
C VAL A 15 16.65 0.92 -30.71
N SER A 16 15.81 -0.10 -30.83
CA SER A 16 14.55 -0.08 -31.59
C SER A 16 13.30 0.28 -30.77
N ASP A 17 13.37 0.32 -29.44
CA ASP A 17 12.28 0.73 -28.56
C ASP A 17 12.69 1.95 -27.72
N THR A 18 12.01 3.08 -27.90
CA THR A 18 12.27 4.32 -27.14
C THR A 18 11.78 4.26 -25.69
N ARG A 19 11.23 3.12 -25.25
CA ARG A 19 10.72 2.92 -23.89
C ARG A 19 11.86 2.51 -22.96
N GLN A 20 11.90 3.15 -21.80
CA GLN A 20 12.70 2.69 -20.67
C GLN A 20 11.80 1.95 -19.69
N TYR A 21 12.20 0.74 -19.31
CA TYR A 21 11.52 -0.01 -18.27
C TYR A 21 12.05 0.45 -16.91
N VAL A 22 11.13 0.82 -16.04
CA VAL A 22 11.43 1.19 -14.65
C VAL A 22 10.77 0.13 -13.77
N PRO A 23 11.54 -0.55 -12.89
CA PRO A 23 10.97 -1.58 -12.04
C PRO A 23 9.95 -0.97 -11.08
N ILE A 24 8.84 -1.69 -10.93
CA ILE A 24 7.70 -1.30 -10.10
C ILE A 24 7.57 -2.33 -9.00
N ARG A 25 7.73 -1.93 -7.74
CA ARG A 25 7.43 -2.83 -6.61
C ARG A 25 5.97 -2.65 -6.22
N THR A 26 5.28 -3.76 -6.05
CA THR A 26 3.93 -3.79 -5.53
C THR A 26 3.92 -4.65 -4.29
N VAL A 27 2.92 -4.42 -3.45
CA VAL A 27 2.64 -5.30 -2.33
C VAL A 27 1.28 -5.95 -2.57
N GLU A 28 1.13 -7.19 -2.11
CA GLU A 28 -0.19 -7.81 -2.02
C GLU A 28 -0.85 -7.23 -0.78
N PRO A 29 -2.04 -6.59 -0.89
CA PRO A 29 -2.73 -6.06 0.27
C PRO A 29 -2.76 -7.11 1.37
N ASP A 30 -3.30 -8.30 1.15
CA ASP A 30 -3.51 -9.30 2.22
C ASP A 30 -2.26 -9.73 3.01
N GLU A 31 -1.06 -9.47 2.48
CA GLU A 31 0.22 -9.82 3.11
C GLU A 31 1.00 -8.60 3.63
N ASP A 32 0.62 -7.38 3.24
CA ASP A 32 1.38 -6.15 3.53
C ASP A 32 0.46 -4.97 3.89
N VAL A 33 0.80 -4.30 4.99
CA VAL A 33 0.00 -3.21 5.56
C VAL A 33 0.50 -1.82 5.18
N SER A 34 1.62 -1.71 4.45
CA SER A 34 2.38 -0.48 4.22
C SER A 34 1.71 0.56 3.31
N LEU A 35 0.63 0.21 2.61
CA LEU A 35 -0.10 1.14 1.73
C LEU A 35 -1.58 1.29 2.07
N GLU A 36 -2.24 0.23 2.55
CA GLU A 36 -3.67 0.23 2.86
C GLU A 36 -3.96 -0.30 4.28
N GLY A 37 -3.09 0.01 5.25
CA GLY A 37 -3.17 -0.52 6.63
C GLY A 37 -4.42 -0.12 7.45
N TRP A 38 -5.36 0.64 6.90
CA TRP A 38 -6.67 0.84 7.54
C TRP A 38 -7.65 -0.33 7.30
N THR A 39 -7.40 -1.17 6.29
CA THR A 39 -8.21 -2.38 6.06
C THR A 39 -7.94 -3.41 7.16
N ASP A 40 -8.98 -4.11 7.62
CA ASP A 40 -8.91 -5.10 8.70
C ASP A 40 -8.33 -4.55 10.01
N CYS A 41 -8.50 -3.25 10.26
CA CYS A 41 -8.04 -2.59 11.47
C CYS A 41 -9.21 -2.31 12.43
N ASN A 42 -9.33 -3.07 13.53
CA ASN A 42 -10.44 -2.90 14.47
C ASN A 42 -10.45 -1.52 15.11
N THR A 43 -9.28 -0.98 15.47
CA THR A 43 -9.18 0.36 16.05
C THR A 43 -9.60 1.47 15.06
N PHE A 44 -9.33 1.30 13.77
CA PHE A 44 -9.83 2.21 12.73
C PHE A 44 -11.36 2.12 12.59
N ASN A 45 -11.92 0.91 12.65
CA ASN A 45 -13.36 0.69 12.64
C ASN A 45 -14.04 1.33 13.85
N ASP A 46 -13.46 1.19 15.04
CA ASP A 46 -13.97 1.79 16.28
C ASP A 46 -13.95 3.33 16.21
N ALA A 47 -12.86 3.92 15.70
CA ALA A 47 -12.75 5.36 15.49
C ALA A 47 -13.78 5.87 14.48
N THR A 48 -13.98 5.14 13.38
CA THR A 48 -15.00 5.44 12.36
C THR A 48 -16.41 5.39 12.95
N LEU A 49 -16.71 4.36 13.74
CA LEU A 49 -18.00 4.24 14.43
C LEU A 49 -18.21 5.36 15.46
N ALA A 50 -17.18 5.74 16.20
CA ALA A 50 -17.23 6.87 17.12
C ALA A 50 -17.51 8.19 16.38
N PHE A 51 -16.89 8.40 15.21
CA PHE A 51 -17.17 9.55 14.35
C PHE A 51 -18.62 9.56 13.88
N TYR A 52 -19.15 8.44 13.38
CA TYR A 52 -20.56 8.34 12.95
C TYR A 52 -21.56 8.62 14.08
N ASN A 53 -21.21 8.23 15.31
CA ASN A 53 -22.02 8.47 16.49
C ASN A 53 -21.86 9.88 17.08
N SER A 54 -20.95 10.70 16.57
CA SER A 54 -20.67 12.03 17.09
C SER A 54 -21.83 13.01 16.85
N PRO A 55 -22.03 14.00 17.74
CA PRO A 55 -23.02 15.06 17.53
C PRO A 55 -22.82 15.83 16.21
N LEU A 56 -21.56 16.03 15.80
CA LEU A 56 -21.21 16.70 14.55
C LEU A 56 -21.73 15.91 13.35
N PHE A 57 -21.45 14.60 13.29
CA PHE A 57 -21.89 13.75 12.19
C PHE A 57 -23.42 13.67 12.12
N GLN A 58 -24.09 13.51 13.27
CA GLN A 58 -25.54 13.49 13.34
C GLN A 58 -26.17 14.82 12.88
N ALA A 59 -25.55 15.96 13.19
CA ALA A 59 -26.01 17.27 12.73
C ALA A 59 -25.87 17.40 11.21
N VAL A 60 -24.73 17.01 10.63
CA VAL A 60 -24.52 17.02 9.18
C VAL A 60 -25.51 16.09 8.48
N GLN A 61 -25.70 14.86 8.99
CA GLN A 61 -26.67 13.91 8.46
C GLN A 61 -28.09 14.47 8.46
N LYS A 62 -28.50 15.12 9.56
CA LYS A 62 -29.80 15.77 9.65
C LYS A 62 -29.95 16.89 8.61
N SER A 63 -28.93 17.73 8.47
CA SER A 63 -28.95 18.84 7.49
C SER A 63 -28.97 18.35 6.03
N ALA A 64 -28.30 17.22 5.75
CA ALA A 64 -28.21 16.63 4.42
C ALA A 64 -29.43 15.79 4.03
N SER A 65 -30.34 15.48 4.97
CA SER A 65 -31.46 14.54 4.77
C SER A 65 -32.33 14.86 3.55
N ALA A 66 -32.65 16.14 3.33
CA ALA A 66 -33.44 16.58 2.17
C ALA A 66 -32.72 16.32 0.84
N PHE A 67 -31.40 16.55 0.78
CA PHE A 67 -30.60 16.25 -0.40
C PHE A 67 -30.48 14.74 -0.62
N LEU A 68 -30.12 13.98 0.42
CA LEU A 68 -29.98 12.53 0.36
C LEU A 68 -31.26 11.86 -0.16
N SER A 69 -32.44 12.30 0.29
CA SER A 69 -33.73 11.75 -0.18
C SER A 69 -33.98 11.86 -1.70
N GLN A 70 -33.26 12.74 -2.40
CA GLN A 70 -33.39 12.95 -3.85
C GLN A 70 -32.44 12.08 -4.68
N LEU A 71 -31.48 11.40 -4.04
CA LEU A 71 -30.45 10.63 -4.74
C LEU A 71 -30.86 9.25 -5.29
N PRO A 72 -31.86 8.50 -4.75
CA PRO A 72 -32.15 7.14 -5.20
C PRO A 72 -32.27 6.93 -6.73
N PRO A 73 -32.86 7.85 -7.52
CA PRO A 73 -32.92 7.70 -8.98
C PRO A 73 -31.56 7.66 -9.69
N TYR A 74 -30.49 8.13 -9.03
CA TYR A 74 -29.15 8.28 -9.59
C TYR A 74 -28.14 7.26 -9.04
N LEU A 75 -28.59 6.29 -8.24
CA LEU A 75 -27.72 5.45 -7.42
C LEU A 75 -27.97 3.95 -7.57
N ASP A 76 -28.58 3.50 -8.68
CA ASP A 76 -28.69 2.07 -9.08
C ASP A 76 -29.00 1.06 -7.95
N GLY A 77 -29.78 1.47 -6.94
CA GLY A 77 -30.16 0.65 -5.78
C GLY A 77 -29.21 0.69 -4.57
N ARG A 78 -28.13 1.46 -4.60
CA ARG A 78 -27.21 1.68 -3.47
C ARG A 78 -27.93 2.31 -2.29
N SER A 79 -27.48 1.96 -1.09
CA SER A 79 -28.00 2.54 0.15
C SER A 79 -27.69 4.03 0.23
N VAL A 80 -28.67 4.81 0.68
CA VAL A 80 -28.55 6.27 0.80
C VAL A 80 -28.43 6.66 2.26
N SER A 81 -27.21 6.94 2.70
CA SER A 81 -26.89 7.43 4.04
C SER A 81 -25.61 8.25 4.01
N LEU A 82 -25.41 9.12 5.01
CA LEU A 82 -24.15 9.86 5.13
C LEU A 82 -22.96 8.91 5.36
N THR A 83 -23.17 7.78 6.03
CA THR A 83 -22.14 6.73 6.23
C THR A 83 -21.72 6.00 4.95
N ASN A 84 -22.51 6.10 3.87
CA ASN A 84 -22.19 5.53 2.55
C ASN A 84 -21.82 6.63 1.53
N MET A 85 -21.55 7.85 2.00
CA MET A 85 -21.43 9.02 1.12
C MET A 85 -20.23 8.94 0.18
N TRP A 86 -19.13 8.30 0.59
CA TRP A 86 -17.96 8.07 -0.27
C TRP A 86 -18.33 7.24 -1.52
N ASN A 87 -19.13 6.19 -1.36
CA ASN A 87 -19.57 5.31 -2.44
C ASN A 87 -20.62 5.98 -3.34
N ILE A 88 -21.53 6.75 -2.72
CA ILE A 88 -22.51 7.57 -3.44
C ILE A 88 -21.80 8.59 -4.35
N PHE A 89 -20.83 9.34 -3.80
CA PHE A 89 -20.09 10.32 -4.57
C PHE A 89 -19.26 9.66 -5.68
N ASP A 90 -18.53 8.59 -5.37
CA ASP A 90 -17.71 7.88 -6.36
C ASP A 90 -18.56 7.41 -7.56
N PHE A 91 -19.69 6.76 -7.30
CA PHE A 91 -20.59 6.30 -8.34
C PHE A 91 -21.13 7.45 -9.21
N MET A 92 -21.60 8.52 -8.58
CA MET A 92 -22.12 9.69 -9.28
C MET A 92 -21.01 10.37 -10.11
N ASN A 93 -19.82 10.54 -9.54
CA ASN A 93 -18.67 11.16 -10.19
C ASN A 93 -18.24 10.38 -11.43
N VAL A 94 -18.06 9.07 -11.31
CA VAL A 94 -17.70 8.19 -12.43
C VAL A 94 -18.75 8.23 -13.53
N ASN A 95 -20.05 8.19 -13.19
CA ASN A 95 -21.11 8.27 -14.19
C ASN A 95 -21.18 9.64 -14.87
N VAL A 96 -20.98 10.73 -14.14
CA VAL A 96 -20.93 12.08 -14.76
C VAL A 96 -19.77 12.18 -15.76
N ILE A 97 -18.61 11.59 -15.46
CA ILE A 97 -17.42 11.64 -16.32
C ILE A 97 -17.54 10.70 -17.53
N HIS A 98 -18.04 9.48 -17.33
CA HIS A 98 -17.95 8.40 -18.33
C HIS A 98 -19.27 8.00 -18.98
N ASN A 99 -20.41 8.47 -18.49
CA ASN A 99 -21.73 8.15 -19.03
C ASN A 99 -22.44 9.42 -19.50
N ALA A 100 -22.32 9.72 -20.80
CA ALA A 100 -22.88 10.91 -21.41
C ALA A 100 -24.40 11.04 -21.19
N THR A 101 -25.14 9.92 -21.23
CA THR A 101 -26.58 9.91 -20.99
C THR A 101 -26.91 10.24 -19.53
N PHE A 102 -26.15 9.69 -18.59
CA PHE A 102 -26.30 10.05 -17.18
C PHE A 102 -26.00 11.54 -16.98
N SER A 103 -24.84 11.99 -17.46
CA SER A 103 -24.36 13.37 -17.33
C SER A 103 -25.36 14.39 -17.88
N ALA A 104 -25.96 14.13 -19.05
CA ALA A 104 -26.95 15.02 -19.66
C ALA A 104 -28.26 15.13 -18.86
N ASN A 105 -28.62 14.12 -18.07
CA ASN A 105 -29.84 14.10 -17.26
C ASN A 105 -29.57 14.38 -15.77
N PHE A 106 -28.31 14.61 -15.40
CA PHE A 106 -27.90 14.72 -14.02
C PHE A 106 -28.00 16.18 -13.53
N PRO A 107 -28.66 16.46 -12.38
CA PRO A 107 -28.82 17.82 -11.89
C PRO A 107 -27.47 18.50 -11.58
N LEU A 108 -27.28 19.71 -12.11
CA LEU A 108 -26.00 20.44 -12.06
C LEU A 108 -25.40 20.60 -10.65
N THR A 109 -26.24 20.76 -9.62
CA THR A 109 -25.79 21.00 -8.25
C THR A 109 -25.56 19.73 -7.43
N PHE A 110 -25.98 18.56 -7.92
CA PHE A 110 -25.98 17.34 -7.12
C PHE A 110 -24.56 16.80 -6.91
N LEU A 111 -23.70 16.87 -7.92
CA LEU A 111 -22.33 16.36 -7.79
C LEU A 111 -21.53 17.17 -6.78
N ALA A 112 -21.68 18.50 -6.79
CA ALA A 112 -21.00 19.38 -5.83
C ALA A 112 -21.49 19.13 -4.39
N GLN A 113 -22.80 18.95 -4.17
CA GLN A 113 -23.35 18.61 -2.86
C GLN A 113 -22.89 17.23 -2.39
N ALA A 114 -22.90 16.23 -3.27
CA ALA A 114 -22.38 14.90 -2.96
C ALA A 114 -20.89 14.96 -2.61
N ARG A 115 -20.09 15.71 -3.36
CA ARG A 115 -18.66 15.90 -3.10
C ARG A 115 -18.41 16.56 -1.74
N ALA A 116 -19.17 17.61 -1.39
CA ALA A 116 -19.03 18.27 -0.11
C ALA A 116 -19.31 17.32 1.07
N LEU A 117 -20.36 16.51 0.98
CA LEU A 117 -20.68 15.52 2.01
C LEU A 117 -19.66 14.38 2.05
N ALA A 118 -19.14 13.94 0.90
CA ALA A 118 -18.08 12.94 0.82
C ALA A 118 -16.75 13.46 1.37
N ASN A 119 -16.41 14.74 1.14
CA ASN A 119 -15.25 15.39 1.74
C ASN A 119 -15.37 15.43 3.27
N PHE A 120 -16.52 15.86 3.80
CA PHE A 120 -16.78 15.82 5.24
C PHE A 120 -16.63 14.40 5.82
N HIS A 121 -17.22 13.42 5.14
CA HIS A 121 -17.15 12.03 5.53
C HIS A 121 -15.71 11.50 5.54
N GLU A 122 -15.04 11.54 4.39
CA GLU A 122 -13.71 10.95 4.23
C GLU A 122 -12.66 11.68 5.05
N TYR A 123 -12.72 13.02 5.15
CA TYR A 123 -11.80 13.73 6.01
C TYR A 123 -11.98 13.29 7.47
N GLY A 124 -13.21 13.29 8.00
CA GLY A 124 -13.47 12.86 9.38
C GLY A 124 -13.07 11.40 9.68
N VAL A 125 -13.18 10.51 8.69
CA VAL A 125 -12.75 9.10 8.82
C VAL A 125 -11.22 8.96 8.79
N PHE A 126 -10.54 9.65 7.87
CA PHE A 126 -9.10 9.52 7.62
C PHE A 126 -8.25 10.62 8.30
N SER A 127 -8.83 11.38 9.22
CA SER A 127 -8.16 12.42 10.02
C SER A 127 -8.44 12.28 11.51
N SER A 128 -8.79 11.08 11.97
CA SER A 128 -9.15 10.84 13.38
C SER A 128 -7.98 11.16 14.32
N ALA A 129 -8.29 11.88 15.40
CA ALA A 129 -7.32 12.17 16.46
C ALA A 129 -6.99 10.95 17.35
N GLN A 130 -7.81 9.88 17.34
CA GLN A 130 -7.59 8.71 18.21
C GLN A 130 -6.54 7.74 17.66
N LEU A 131 -6.50 7.53 16.35
CA LEU A 131 -5.47 6.76 15.66
C LEU A 131 -5.56 7.04 14.16
N ASP A 132 -4.48 7.54 13.56
CA ASP A 132 -4.42 7.78 12.13
C ASP A 132 -3.53 6.73 11.45
N VAL A 133 -3.97 5.45 11.52
CA VAL A 133 -3.22 4.31 10.95
C VAL A 133 -2.90 4.53 9.46
N THR A 134 -3.69 5.35 8.76
CA THR A 134 -3.60 5.61 7.33
C THR A 134 -2.26 6.20 6.90
N ILE A 135 -1.78 7.29 7.53
CA ILE A 135 -0.42 7.78 7.26
C ILE A 135 0.63 7.05 8.08
N GLN A 136 0.31 6.60 9.31
CA GLN A 136 1.30 6.02 10.23
C GLN A 136 2.05 4.82 9.64
N ILE A 137 1.37 3.97 8.87
CA ILE A 137 1.95 2.83 8.14
C ILE A 137 2.81 3.24 6.94
N MET A 138 2.58 4.43 6.39
CA MET A 138 3.36 4.98 5.26
C MET A 138 4.56 5.80 5.73
N LEU A 139 4.53 6.32 6.95
CA LEU A 139 5.62 7.14 7.53
C LEU A 139 6.99 6.46 7.45
N PRO A 140 7.18 5.15 7.71
CA PRO A 140 8.49 4.52 7.58
C PRO A 140 9.12 4.70 6.20
N ASN A 141 8.33 4.52 5.13
CA ASN A 141 8.79 4.67 3.75
C ASN A 141 9.10 6.14 3.42
N ILE A 142 8.21 7.07 3.83
CA ILE A 142 8.43 8.51 3.65
C ILE A 142 9.72 8.96 4.36
N LEU A 143 9.88 8.60 5.63
CA LEU A 143 11.02 8.98 6.46
C LEU A 143 12.33 8.37 5.95
N ALA A 144 12.33 7.08 5.59
CA ALA A 144 13.50 6.43 5.00
C ALA A 144 13.88 7.08 3.67
N GLY A 145 12.90 7.34 2.79
CA GLY A 145 13.15 8.00 1.51
C GLY A 145 13.76 9.38 1.67
N MET A 146 13.26 10.18 2.62
CA MET A 146 13.81 11.50 2.91
C MET A 146 15.23 11.43 3.48
N GLN A 147 15.51 10.52 4.40
CA GLN A 147 16.84 10.33 4.97
C GLN A 147 17.84 9.87 3.91
N ASN A 148 17.44 8.95 3.03
CA ASN A 148 18.26 8.49 1.91
C ASN A 148 18.56 9.65 0.96
N ILE A 149 17.56 10.42 0.53
CA ILE A 149 17.77 11.56 -0.36
C ILE A 149 18.64 12.65 0.28
N ALA A 150 18.51 12.88 1.59
CA ALA A 150 19.33 13.85 2.33
C ALA A 150 20.78 13.38 2.54
N ASN A 151 21.05 12.08 2.49
CA ASN A 151 22.38 11.51 2.62
C ASN A 151 23.14 11.61 1.30
N ALA A 152 24.16 12.47 1.24
CA ALA A 152 24.96 12.67 0.03
C ALA A 152 25.68 11.40 -0.48
N SER A 153 25.92 10.41 0.41
CA SER A 153 26.52 9.13 0.03
C SER A 153 25.52 8.12 -0.55
N ASP A 154 24.21 8.39 -0.41
CA ASP A 154 23.16 7.55 -0.95
C ASP A 154 22.78 8.01 -2.38
N PRO A 155 22.70 7.09 -3.35
CA PRO A 155 22.39 7.45 -4.74
C PRO A 155 20.92 7.83 -4.95
N THR A 156 20.03 7.61 -3.99
CA THR A 156 18.59 7.88 -4.12
C THR A 156 18.35 9.38 -4.38
N LYS A 157 17.54 9.68 -5.40
CA LYS A 157 17.13 11.05 -5.76
C LYS A 157 15.62 11.26 -5.76
N LEU A 158 14.86 10.18 -5.89
CA LEU A 158 13.41 10.19 -5.91
C LEU A 158 12.91 8.90 -5.29
N VAL A 159 11.91 9.03 -4.42
CA VAL A 159 11.07 7.93 -3.96
C VAL A 159 9.65 8.26 -4.37
N TYR A 160 8.96 7.29 -4.98
CA TYR A 160 7.61 7.50 -5.49
C TYR A 160 6.67 6.44 -4.96
N ASN A 161 5.57 6.90 -4.37
CA ASN A 161 4.49 6.07 -3.84
C ASN A 161 3.22 6.35 -4.68
N ALA A 162 2.72 5.35 -5.42
CA ALA A 162 1.40 5.41 -6.04
C ALA A 162 0.36 4.87 -5.05
N ILE A 163 -0.53 5.76 -4.63
CA ILE A 163 -1.49 5.52 -3.54
C ILE A 163 -2.88 6.04 -3.88
N ALA A 164 -3.86 5.61 -3.08
CA ALA A 164 -5.20 6.18 -3.07
C ALA A 164 -5.23 7.60 -2.44
N TYR A 165 -6.38 8.26 -2.45
CA TYR A 165 -6.53 9.60 -1.86
C TYR A 165 -6.45 9.63 -0.33
N LYS A 166 -6.71 8.51 0.35
CA LYS A 166 -6.85 8.46 1.82
C LYS A 166 -5.60 8.94 2.57
N PRO A 167 -4.37 8.52 2.21
CA PRO A 167 -3.17 9.03 2.86
C PRO A 167 -2.89 10.52 2.60
N PHE A 168 -3.47 11.15 1.56
CA PHE A 168 -3.39 12.61 1.41
C PHE A 168 -4.13 13.32 2.53
N LEU A 169 -5.37 12.88 2.84
CA LEU A 169 -6.20 13.47 3.90
C LEU A 169 -5.49 13.39 5.25
N SER A 170 -4.98 12.20 5.53
CA SER A 170 -4.23 11.89 6.74
C SER A 170 -2.93 12.70 6.84
N LEU A 171 -2.13 12.77 5.76
CA LEU A 171 -0.92 13.58 5.70
C LEU A 171 -1.21 15.07 5.95
N PHE A 172 -2.23 15.62 5.30
CA PHE A 172 -2.60 17.03 5.46
C PHE A 172 -3.07 17.34 6.88
N ASN A 173 -3.71 16.38 7.54
CA ASN A 173 -4.10 16.50 8.95
C ASN A 173 -2.88 16.47 9.88
N VAL A 174 -2.03 15.44 9.81
CA VAL A 174 -0.88 15.31 10.74
C VAL A 174 0.20 16.36 10.53
N THR A 175 0.26 16.97 9.35
CA THR A 175 1.15 18.11 9.07
C THR A 175 0.53 19.46 9.44
N GLY A 176 -0.74 19.51 9.87
CA GLY A 176 -1.47 20.76 10.17
C GLY A 176 -1.78 21.61 8.93
N VAL A 177 -1.57 21.07 7.72
CA VAL A 177 -1.78 21.80 6.48
C VAL A 177 -3.28 21.96 6.21
N ALA A 178 -4.11 20.94 6.45
CA ALA A 178 -5.55 21.06 6.30
C ALA A 178 -6.18 22.03 7.32
N GLU A 179 -5.53 22.26 8.46
CA GLU A 179 -5.95 23.29 9.43
C GLU A 179 -5.68 24.70 8.90
N ALA A 180 -4.50 24.93 8.31
CA ALA A 180 -4.13 26.22 7.72
C ALA A 180 -4.82 26.49 6.38
N TYR A 181 -5.16 25.44 5.63
CA TYR A 181 -5.73 25.48 4.28
C TYR A 181 -6.96 24.53 4.21
N PRO A 182 -8.14 24.98 4.67
CA PRO A 182 -9.32 24.13 4.82
C PRO A 182 -9.81 23.47 3.51
N GLU A 183 -9.44 24.00 2.36
CA GLU A 183 -9.73 23.42 1.04
C GLU A 183 -9.05 22.05 0.83
N LEU A 184 -8.00 21.74 1.60
CA LEU A 184 -7.30 20.45 1.56
C LEU A 184 -7.96 19.38 2.45
N ALA A 185 -8.96 19.75 3.24
CA ALA A 185 -9.76 18.83 4.04
C ALA A 185 -10.84 18.13 3.20
N GLY A 186 -10.42 17.44 2.13
CA GLY A 186 -11.36 16.80 1.20
C GLY A 186 -10.67 15.92 0.15
N ILE A 187 -11.49 15.08 -0.50
CA ILE A 187 -11.03 14.11 -1.51
C ILE A 187 -10.30 14.86 -2.63
N VAL A 188 -9.03 14.50 -2.83
CA VAL A 188 -8.19 15.05 -3.91
C VAL A 188 -8.65 14.54 -5.28
N ASP A 189 -8.40 15.33 -6.32
CA ASP A 189 -8.73 14.97 -7.70
C ASP A 189 -7.84 13.83 -8.19
N TYR A 190 -8.28 13.16 -9.26
CA TYR A 190 -7.50 12.10 -9.88
C TYR A 190 -6.14 12.61 -10.38
N ALA A 191 -5.10 11.80 -10.18
CA ALA A 191 -3.72 12.14 -10.53
C ALA A 191 -3.17 13.38 -9.80
N SER A 192 -3.64 13.61 -8.57
CA SER A 192 -3.01 14.53 -7.62
C SER A 192 -1.66 14.03 -7.12
N ALA A 193 -0.80 14.96 -6.71
CA ALA A 193 0.55 14.64 -6.24
C ALA A 193 0.98 15.57 -5.10
N VAL A 194 1.47 14.97 -4.01
CA VAL A 194 2.28 15.64 -3.00
C VAL A 194 3.74 15.37 -3.30
N VAL A 195 4.57 16.42 -3.24
CA VAL A 195 6.02 16.34 -3.38
C VAL A 195 6.64 16.90 -2.10
N LEU A 196 7.39 16.05 -1.39
CA LEU A 196 8.23 16.45 -0.26
C LEU A 196 9.66 16.65 -0.79
N GLU A 197 10.01 17.89 -1.11
CA GLU A 197 11.32 18.23 -1.67
C GLU A 197 12.36 18.42 -0.57
N ILE A 198 13.44 17.63 -0.61
CA ILE A 198 14.64 17.88 0.18
C ILE A 198 15.47 18.97 -0.52
N ARG A 199 15.72 20.07 0.19
CA ARG A 199 16.40 21.25 -0.36
C ARG A 199 17.62 21.59 0.50
N GLN A 200 18.72 21.91 -0.19
CA GLN A 200 19.91 22.46 0.46
C GLN A 200 19.83 23.99 0.43
N PRO A 201 19.81 24.69 1.58
CA PRO A 201 19.79 26.15 1.60
C PRO A 201 21.03 26.75 0.93
N SER A 202 20.86 27.80 0.11
CA SER A 202 21.94 28.42 -0.66
C SER A 202 23.02 29.09 0.19
N ARG A 203 22.70 29.47 1.43
CA ARG A 203 23.63 30.05 2.41
C ARG A 203 24.35 29.01 3.26
N GLY A 204 24.24 27.73 2.91
CA GLY A 204 24.66 26.62 3.77
C GLY A 204 23.69 26.37 4.92
N GLY A 205 23.89 25.26 5.63
CA GLY A 205 23.04 24.83 6.74
C GLY A 205 22.53 23.39 6.60
N ALA A 206 21.71 22.98 7.56
CA ALA A 206 21.03 21.68 7.51
C ALA A 206 20.00 21.65 6.36
N PRO A 207 19.76 20.49 5.74
CA PRO A 207 18.74 20.36 4.71
C PRO A 207 17.34 20.64 5.26
N VAL A 208 16.46 21.14 4.39
CA VAL A 208 15.06 21.46 4.70
C VAL A 208 14.12 20.70 3.77
N VAL A 209 12.84 20.66 4.14
CA VAL A 209 11.75 19.95 3.48
C VAL A 209 10.71 20.98 3.07
N ARG A 210 10.34 20.96 1.80
CA ARG A 210 9.21 21.72 1.26
C ARG A 210 8.11 20.77 0.85
N MET A 211 6.87 21.05 1.27
CA MET A 211 5.71 20.35 0.73
C MET A 211 5.10 21.15 -0.42
N ASN A 212 5.04 20.53 -1.59
CA ASN A 212 4.26 21.02 -2.72
C ASN A 212 3.11 20.07 -2.99
N PHE A 213 1.95 20.61 -3.35
CA PHE A 213 0.79 19.81 -3.74
C PHE A 213 0.20 20.34 -5.04
N ARG A 214 -0.12 19.41 -5.93
CA ARG A 214 -0.88 19.65 -7.16
C ARG A 214 -2.13 18.77 -7.13
N ASN A 215 -3.30 19.39 -7.25
CA ASN A 215 -4.58 18.71 -7.24
C ASN A 215 -5.05 18.44 -8.68
N GLY A 216 -4.82 17.23 -9.16
CA GLY A 216 -5.18 16.79 -10.52
C GLY A 216 -4.28 17.28 -11.66
N THR A 217 -4.69 16.91 -12.88
CA THR A 217 -3.92 17.12 -14.12
C THR A 217 -4.42 18.25 -15.00
N GLU A 218 -5.47 18.95 -14.57
CA GLU A 218 -6.02 20.06 -15.33
C GLU A 218 -4.95 21.12 -15.64
N ALA A 219 -5.10 21.82 -16.76
CA ALA A 219 -4.11 22.80 -17.22
C ALA A 219 -3.94 23.97 -16.23
N THR A 220 -4.97 24.24 -15.43
CA THR A 220 -4.97 25.25 -14.36
C THR A 220 -4.39 24.73 -13.04
N ALA A 221 -4.14 23.42 -12.90
CA ALA A 221 -3.57 22.84 -11.69
C ALA A 221 -2.04 23.00 -11.71
N GLU A 222 -1.52 23.80 -10.78
CA GLU A 222 -0.08 24.00 -10.57
C GLU A 222 0.38 23.39 -9.24
N PHE A 223 1.69 23.21 -9.08
CA PHE A 223 2.26 22.87 -7.77
C PHE A 223 2.26 24.10 -6.87
N VAL A 224 1.51 24.01 -5.77
CA VAL A 224 1.45 25.06 -4.75
C VAL A 224 2.24 24.61 -3.52
N THR A 225 3.05 25.51 -2.96
CA THR A 225 3.78 25.26 -1.72
C THR A 225 2.90 25.47 -0.51
N TYR A 226 2.91 24.51 0.42
CA TYR A 226 2.17 24.55 1.67
C TYR A 226 3.12 24.44 2.85
N ASN A 227 2.88 25.27 3.88
CA ASN A 227 3.70 25.26 5.08
C ASN A 227 3.21 24.19 6.05
N MET A 228 4.12 23.34 6.51
CA MET A 228 3.83 22.28 7.48
C MET A 228 4.06 22.75 8.92
N PHE A 229 3.36 22.13 9.86
CA PHE A 229 3.52 22.27 11.30
C PHE A 229 3.39 23.72 11.82
N GLY A 230 2.56 24.53 11.17
CA GLY A 230 2.38 25.95 11.50
C GLY A 230 3.61 26.82 11.26
N SER A 231 4.61 26.33 10.51
CA SER A 231 5.78 27.10 10.14
C SER A 231 5.48 28.17 9.09
N GLY A 232 6.39 29.13 8.93
CA GLY A 232 6.30 30.17 7.88
C GLY A 232 6.98 29.82 6.56
N GLY A 233 7.43 28.57 6.36
CA GLY A 233 8.20 28.16 5.19
C GLY A 233 8.70 26.71 5.27
N ASP A 234 9.83 26.42 4.63
CA ASP A 234 10.43 25.09 4.63
C ASP A 234 10.82 24.65 6.06
N VAL A 235 10.62 23.37 6.37
CA VAL A 235 10.88 22.79 7.69
C VAL A 235 12.22 22.05 7.69
N GLY A 236 13.02 22.11 8.76
CA GLY A 236 14.25 21.31 8.83
C GLY A 236 13.98 19.81 8.68
N VAL A 237 14.81 19.08 7.93
CA VAL A 237 14.63 17.62 7.75
C VAL A 237 14.56 16.90 9.09
N GLN A 238 15.43 17.26 10.03
CA GLN A 238 15.42 16.66 11.37
C GLN A 238 14.11 16.98 12.13
N THR A 239 13.61 18.21 12.03
CA THR A 239 12.33 18.58 12.65
C THR A 239 11.16 17.78 12.07
N PHE A 240 11.14 17.56 10.75
CA PHE A 240 10.14 16.72 10.10
C PHE A 240 10.19 15.29 10.63
N VAL A 241 11.40 14.71 10.72
CA VAL A 241 11.62 13.35 11.25
C VAL A 241 11.19 13.26 12.71
N ASP A 242 11.66 14.17 13.57
CA ASP A 242 11.37 14.15 15.01
C ASP A 242 9.87 14.32 15.30
N THR A 243 9.16 15.04 14.43
CA THR A 243 7.71 15.26 14.56
C THR A 243 6.90 14.01 14.18
N LEU A 244 7.27 13.33 13.09
CA LEU A 244 6.46 12.24 12.54
C LEU A 244 6.92 10.84 12.93
N ALA A 245 8.21 10.61 13.14
CA ALA A 245 8.75 9.29 13.50
C ALA A 245 8.09 8.66 14.74
N PRO A 246 7.72 9.40 15.80
CA PRO A 246 7.03 8.81 16.96
C PRO A 246 5.67 8.18 16.65
N ALA A 247 4.99 8.63 15.58
CA ALA A 247 3.71 8.10 15.16
C ALA A 247 3.85 6.91 14.19
N ALA A 248 5.04 6.63 13.66
CA ALA A 248 5.24 5.63 12.62
C ALA A 248 5.00 4.20 13.14
N ILE A 249 4.21 3.43 12.38
CA ILE A 249 4.05 1.99 12.57
C ILE A 249 5.06 1.29 11.67
N ASN A 250 6.14 0.78 12.26
CA ASN A 250 7.33 0.32 11.54
C ASN A 250 7.29 -1.16 11.17
N THR A 251 6.41 -1.96 11.77
CA THR A 251 6.34 -3.41 11.52
C THR A 251 4.91 -3.90 11.53
N THR A 252 4.66 -5.03 10.86
CA THR A 252 3.38 -5.73 10.92
C THR A 252 2.98 -6.08 12.36
N ALA A 253 3.92 -6.46 13.22
CA ALA A 253 3.64 -6.72 14.63
C ALA A 253 3.11 -5.48 15.38
N GLN A 254 3.73 -4.31 15.13
CA GLN A 254 3.25 -3.03 15.67
C GLN A 254 1.86 -2.70 15.13
N TRP A 255 1.63 -2.91 13.84
CA TRP A 255 0.33 -2.72 13.21
C TRP A 255 -0.75 -3.60 13.86
N CYS A 256 -0.48 -4.89 14.04
CA CYS A 256 -1.44 -5.82 14.65
C CYS A 256 -1.85 -5.38 16.07
N THR A 257 -0.90 -4.85 16.84
CA THR A 257 -1.18 -4.31 18.18
C THR A 257 -1.97 -3.00 18.08
N ALA A 258 -1.54 -2.06 17.23
CA ALA A 258 -2.21 -0.77 17.04
C ALA A 258 -3.65 -0.92 16.54
N CYS A 259 -3.90 -1.91 15.68
CA CYS A 259 -5.20 -2.20 15.09
C CYS A 259 -6.05 -3.17 15.90
N SER A 260 -5.55 -3.70 17.03
CA SER A 260 -6.21 -4.76 17.79
C SER A 260 -6.64 -5.95 16.90
N ASN A 261 -5.82 -6.30 15.90
CA ASN A 261 -6.05 -7.44 15.00
C ASN A 261 -5.22 -8.65 15.48
N LYS A 262 -5.87 -9.82 15.56
CA LYS A 262 -5.25 -11.07 16.01
C LYS A 262 -5.21 -12.18 14.96
N VAL A 263 -5.82 -11.97 13.80
CA VAL A 263 -6.12 -13.05 12.84
C VAL A 263 -5.55 -12.70 11.46
N ASP A 264 -6.00 -11.60 10.89
CA ASP A 264 -5.76 -11.25 9.49
C ASP A 264 -4.35 -10.69 9.28
N ARG A 265 -3.91 -10.61 8.01
CA ARG A 265 -2.70 -9.88 7.61
C ARG A 265 -1.43 -10.31 8.36
N GLY A 266 -1.32 -11.61 8.65
CA GLY A 266 -0.19 -12.19 9.39
C GLY A 266 -0.25 -12.03 10.93
N CYS A 267 -1.28 -11.38 11.49
CA CYS A 267 -1.39 -11.17 12.93
C CYS A 267 -1.53 -12.47 13.74
N SER A 268 -2.12 -13.50 13.15
CA SER A 268 -2.21 -14.82 13.79
C SER A 268 -0.84 -15.41 14.17
N ALA A 269 0.23 -15.16 13.39
CA ALA A 269 1.56 -15.65 13.71
C ALA A 269 2.14 -15.03 15.00
N TYR A 270 1.71 -13.81 15.36
CA TYR A 270 2.18 -13.10 16.55
C TYR A 270 1.37 -13.44 17.81
N PHE A 271 0.07 -13.73 17.66
CA PHE A 271 -0.83 -13.96 18.79
C PHE A 271 -1.24 -15.43 19.00
N SER A 272 -0.84 -16.35 18.11
CA SER A 272 -1.08 -17.80 18.26
C SER A 272 -0.02 -18.54 19.05
N LEU A 273 1.04 -17.86 19.50
CA LEU A 273 1.94 -18.42 20.51
C LEU A 273 1.25 -18.31 21.88
N PRO A 274 1.15 -19.39 22.67
CA PRO A 274 0.64 -19.29 24.02
C PRO A 274 1.46 -18.25 24.77
N SER A 275 0.80 -17.24 25.34
CA SER A 275 1.45 -16.42 26.37
C SER A 275 2.08 -17.37 27.38
N PRO A 276 3.37 -17.24 27.72
CA PRO A 276 3.87 -17.94 28.88
C PRO A 276 3.03 -17.45 30.06
N SER A 277 2.34 -18.37 30.71
CA SER A 277 1.58 -18.14 31.93
C SER A 277 2.37 -17.24 32.87
N PRO A 278 1.72 -16.32 33.62
CA PRO A 278 2.43 -15.43 34.54
C PRO A 278 3.31 -16.28 35.45
N HIS A 279 4.61 -15.94 35.49
CA HIS A 279 5.67 -16.68 36.17
C HIS A 279 5.18 -17.32 37.48
N GLN A 280 4.85 -18.61 37.42
CA GLN A 280 4.90 -19.48 38.59
C GLN A 280 6.38 -19.79 38.78
N ASN A 281 6.96 -19.35 39.90
CA ASN A 281 8.33 -19.67 40.27
C ASN A 281 8.51 -21.20 40.31
N ILE A 282 9.13 -21.77 39.27
CA ILE A 282 9.46 -23.19 39.23
C ILE A 282 10.74 -23.38 40.05
N THR A 283 10.64 -24.19 41.11
CA THR A 283 11.77 -24.57 41.96
C THR A 283 12.77 -25.45 41.20
N PRO A 284 14.07 -25.49 41.60
CA PRO A 284 15.18 -26.00 40.79
C PRO A 284 15.14 -27.49 40.41
N VAL A 285 14.09 -28.23 40.81
CA VAL A 285 14.01 -29.69 40.70
C VAL A 285 13.33 -30.13 39.39
N GLY A 286 12.62 -29.24 38.68
CA GLY A 286 11.88 -29.57 37.45
C GLY A 286 12.68 -29.51 36.14
N ALA A 287 13.86 -28.87 36.11
CA ALA A 287 14.63 -28.67 34.87
C ALA A 287 15.48 -29.88 34.45
N GLY A 288 15.64 -30.90 35.31
CA GLY A 288 16.48 -32.07 35.04
C GLY A 288 15.85 -33.16 34.17
N PHE A 289 14.52 -33.23 34.09
CA PHE A 289 13.83 -34.36 33.44
C PHE A 289 13.51 -34.16 31.95
N LEU A 290 13.51 -32.92 31.46
CA LEU A 290 13.19 -32.62 30.05
C LEU A 290 14.42 -32.74 29.13
N GLY A 291 15.64 -32.60 29.65
CA GLY A 291 16.87 -32.72 28.85
C GLY A 291 17.28 -34.17 28.53
N ALA A 292 17.00 -35.12 29.42
CA ALA A 292 17.40 -36.53 29.26
C ALA A 292 16.44 -37.33 28.36
N GLY A 293 15.15 -36.98 28.35
CA GLY A 293 14.15 -37.69 27.54
C GLY A 293 14.32 -37.47 26.03
N LEU A 294 14.63 -36.24 25.63
CA LEU A 294 14.77 -35.88 24.22
C LEU A 294 16.05 -36.46 23.60
N THR A 295 17.16 -36.44 24.34
CA THR A 295 18.42 -37.06 23.88
C THR A 295 18.28 -38.58 23.77
N GLY A 296 17.58 -39.24 24.71
CA GLY A 296 17.28 -40.67 24.60
C GLY A 296 16.49 -41.03 23.34
N ALA A 297 15.42 -40.28 23.04
CA ALA A 297 14.56 -40.54 21.88
C ALA A 297 15.29 -40.35 20.54
N VAL A 298 16.05 -39.26 20.40
CA VAL A 298 16.79 -38.95 19.16
C VAL A 298 17.89 -39.99 18.92
N THR A 299 18.58 -40.43 19.97
CA THR A 299 19.65 -41.42 19.84
C THR A 299 19.10 -42.79 19.41
N LEU A 300 17.96 -43.22 19.97
CA LEU A 300 17.31 -44.48 19.58
C LEU A 300 16.82 -44.48 18.13
N ILE A 301 16.26 -43.37 17.66
CA ILE A 301 15.83 -43.21 16.26
C ILE A 301 17.05 -43.29 15.33
N MET A 302 18.16 -42.64 15.68
CA MET A 302 19.38 -42.68 14.87
C MET A 302 19.96 -44.11 14.75
N PHE A 303 19.99 -44.87 15.85
CA PHE A 303 20.42 -46.28 15.82
C PHE A 303 19.47 -47.16 15.01
N GLY A 304 18.16 -46.94 15.08
CA GLY A 304 17.16 -47.66 14.29
C GLY A 304 17.35 -47.47 12.79
N VAL A 305 17.59 -46.24 12.34
CA VAL A 305 17.84 -45.91 10.92
C VAL A 305 19.13 -46.56 10.42
N LEU A 306 20.21 -46.51 11.20
CA LEU A 306 21.50 -47.11 10.81
C LEU A 306 21.42 -48.65 10.71
N MET A 307 20.68 -49.30 11.61
CA MET A 307 20.47 -50.75 11.56
C MET A 307 19.65 -51.17 10.34
N TRP A 308 18.65 -50.36 9.96
CA TRP A 308 17.81 -50.62 8.78
C TRP A 308 18.60 -50.48 7.46
N VAL A 309 19.45 -49.46 7.34
CA VAL A 309 20.32 -49.27 6.16
C VAL A 309 21.40 -50.35 6.07
N GLY A 310 21.95 -50.81 7.19
CA GLY A 310 22.96 -51.88 7.23
C GLY A 310 22.45 -53.23 6.69
N VAL A 311 21.19 -53.59 7.00
CA VAL A 311 20.56 -54.82 6.51
C VAL A 311 20.28 -54.76 4.99
N LEU A 312 19.93 -53.59 4.47
CA LEU A 312 19.70 -53.39 3.03
C LEU A 312 21.00 -53.32 2.22
N ALA A 313 22.08 -52.77 2.79
CA ALA A 313 23.37 -52.64 2.11
C ALA A 313 24.18 -53.96 2.02
N PHE A 314 23.99 -54.89 2.98
CA PHE A 314 24.76 -56.14 3.02
C PHE A 314 23.95 -57.42 2.74
N GLY A 315 22.63 -57.32 2.57
CA GLY A 315 21.72 -58.47 2.39
C GLY A 315 21.54 -59.01 0.97
N ARG A 316 22.15 -58.43 -0.08
CA ARG A 316 22.04 -58.97 -1.46
C ARG A 316 23.37 -58.91 -2.21
N LYS A 317 24.20 -59.93 -2.02
CA LYS A 317 25.23 -60.36 -2.98
C LYS A 317 24.89 -61.79 -3.43
N VAL A 318 25.19 -62.11 -4.69
CA VAL A 318 24.88 -63.33 -5.49
C VAL A 318 23.75 -63.01 -6.50
N ARG A 319 23.91 -62.98 -7.83
CA ARG A 319 25.00 -63.41 -8.73
C ARG A 319 24.78 -62.81 -10.15
N ARG A 320 25.90 -62.36 -10.75
CA ARG A 320 26.33 -62.46 -12.19
C ARG A 320 25.47 -61.79 -13.28
N ARG A 321 26.05 -60.77 -13.97
CA ARG A 321 26.90 -60.85 -15.21
C ARG A 321 26.09 -61.30 -16.42
N GLY A 322 26.11 -60.67 -17.59
CA GLY A 322 26.87 -59.56 -18.16
C GLY A 322 26.18 -59.20 -19.50
N GLY A 323 26.33 -57.99 -20.03
CA GLY A 323 27.28 -57.73 -21.12
C GLY A 323 26.60 -57.85 -22.49
N GLY A 324 26.70 -56.82 -23.35
CA GLY A 324 26.34 -56.94 -24.77
C GLY A 324 25.64 -55.73 -25.40
N GLU A 325 26.41 -54.66 -25.63
CA GLU A 325 26.74 -54.13 -26.96
C GLU A 325 25.72 -54.16 -28.14
N ARG A 326 25.62 -52.99 -28.79
CA ARG A 326 25.41 -52.69 -30.23
C ARG A 326 24.01 -52.68 -30.89
N ARG A 327 23.68 -51.45 -31.32
CA ARG A 327 23.35 -50.99 -32.70
C ARG A 327 21.96 -51.23 -33.32
N LEU A 328 21.69 -50.26 -34.22
CA LEU A 328 20.67 -50.12 -35.28
C LEU A 328 19.40 -49.40 -34.80
N GLY A 329 18.93 -48.32 -35.42
CA GLY A 329 19.24 -47.69 -36.71
C GLY A 329 18.00 -46.87 -37.15
N SER A 330 18.18 -46.02 -38.16
CA SER A 330 17.18 -45.23 -38.91
C SER A 330 16.55 -44.02 -38.19
N GLU A 331 16.84 -42.79 -38.63
CA GLU A 331 16.14 -42.03 -39.71
C GLU A 331 14.79 -41.48 -39.20
N ALA A 332 14.36 -40.24 -39.40
CA ALA A 332 14.71 -39.16 -40.31
C ALA A 332 14.05 -37.84 -39.85
N GLY A 333 14.41 -36.72 -40.50
CA GLY A 333 13.60 -35.49 -40.61
C GLY A 333 13.89 -34.42 -39.54
N SER A 334 14.65 -33.37 -39.84
CA SER A 334 14.37 -32.18 -40.68
C SER A 334 13.56 -31.10 -39.98
N GLU A 335 14.14 -29.89 -40.02
CA GLU A 335 13.56 -28.55 -39.80
C GLU A 335 13.11 -28.21 -38.36
N GLY A 336 13.69 -27.22 -37.68
CA GLY A 336 14.23 -25.96 -38.19
C GLY A 336 13.08 -25.00 -38.49
N GLY A 337 12.39 -24.55 -37.44
CA GLY A 337 11.25 -23.63 -37.52
C GLY A 337 11.34 -22.57 -36.44
N GLU A 338 11.94 -21.45 -36.81
CA GLU A 338 11.84 -20.17 -36.13
C GLU A 338 10.44 -19.57 -36.37
N LYS A 339 9.73 -19.26 -35.28
CA LYS A 339 8.58 -18.33 -35.18
C LYS A 339 8.62 -17.78 -33.76
N ASP A 340 9.14 -16.58 -33.56
CA ASP A 340 8.47 -15.29 -33.72
C ASP A 340 7.14 -15.18 -32.96
N GLY A 341 7.12 -14.17 -32.07
CA GLY A 341 5.94 -13.49 -31.59
C GLY A 341 4.98 -14.25 -30.68
N ASP A 342 5.09 -14.03 -29.38
CA ASP A 342 3.90 -13.80 -28.55
C ASP A 342 4.19 -12.69 -27.53
N ASN A 343 3.81 -11.46 -27.92
CA ASN A 343 3.51 -10.40 -26.97
C ASN A 343 2.34 -10.87 -26.13
N VAL A 344 2.59 -11.29 -24.89
CA VAL A 344 1.53 -11.52 -23.91
C VAL A 344 0.96 -10.15 -23.53
N LEU A 345 -0.06 -9.72 -24.28
CA LEU A 345 -1.01 -8.71 -23.83
C LEU A 345 -1.74 -9.31 -22.63
N LEU A 346 -1.24 -9.01 -21.43
CA LEU A 346 -1.90 -9.37 -20.18
C LEU A 346 -3.15 -8.49 -20.01
N LEU A 347 -4.21 -8.85 -20.73
CA LEU A 347 -5.59 -8.45 -20.43
C LEU A 347 -5.96 -9.14 -19.11
N LEU A 348 -5.68 -8.49 -17.99
CA LEU A 348 -6.19 -8.90 -16.68
C LEU A 348 -7.72 -8.77 -16.68
N ARG A 349 -8.41 -9.86 -17.01
CA ARG A 349 -9.81 -10.05 -16.64
C ARG A 349 -9.86 -10.37 -15.14
N CYS A 350 -10.20 -9.38 -14.33
CA CYS A 350 -10.58 -9.63 -12.94
C CYS A 350 -11.97 -10.28 -12.91
N THR A 351 -12.03 -11.58 -12.67
CA THR A 351 -13.24 -12.27 -12.22
C THR A 351 -13.06 -12.63 -10.75
N ASN A 352 -13.70 -11.88 -9.86
CA ASN A 352 -14.26 -12.43 -8.63
C ASN A 352 -15.30 -11.47 -8.06
N ALA A 353 -16.54 -11.94 -8.05
CA ALA A 353 -17.63 -11.38 -7.28
C ALA A 353 -17.33 -11.61 -5.80
N HIS A 354 -17.23 -10.54 -5.01
CA HIS A 354 -17.50 -10.43 -3.56
C HIS A 354 -16.78 -9.24 -2.88
N ALA A 355 -16.01 -8.44 -3.62
CA ALA A 355 -15.62 -7.09 -3.19
C ALA A 355 -16.21 -6.06 -4.17
N THR A 356 -17.24 -5.32 -3.73
CA THR A 356 -17.76 -4.18 -4.49
C THR A 356 -16.81 -2.99 -4.34
N GLY A 357 -15.75 -2.97 -5.14
CA GLY A 357 -14.83 -1.86 -5.33
C GLY A 357 -14.22 -1.98 -6.72
N PHE A 358 -14.63 -1.12 -7.65
CA PHE A 358 -14.13 -1.15 -9.03
C PHE A 358 -12.68 -0.65 -9.08
N CYS A 359 -11.80 -1.45 -9.69
CA CYS A 359 -10.40 -1.11 -9.94
C CYS A 359 -10.27 0.12 -10.86
N MET A 360 -9.43 1.07 -10.42
CA MET A 360 -9.15 2.33 -11.09
C MET A 360 -8.03 2.16 -12.14
N TRP A 361 -8.26 2.70 -13.34
CA TRP A 361 -7.29 2.72 -14.43
C TRP A 361 -6.38 3.95 -14.30
N ALA A 362 -5.10 3.77 -13.97
CA ALA A 362 -4.11 4.84 -14.03
C ALA A 362 -3.47 4.90 -15.42
N LYS A 363 -3.69 6.00 -16.16
CA LYS A 363 -2.87 6.35 -17.33
C LYS A 363 -1.66 7.14 -16.85
N LEU A 364 -0.47 6.56 -16.97
CA LEU A 364 0.80 7.24 -16.75
C LEU A 364 1.07 8.17 -17.96
N CYS A 365 1.02 9.49 -17.76
CA CYS A 365 1.39 10.46 -18.77
C CYS A 365 2.70 11.16 -18.34
N LEU A 366 3.83 10.70 -18.90
CA LEU A 366 5.13 11.37 -18.75
C LEU A 366 5.20 12.53 -19.75
N ALA A 367 5.13 13.76 -19.26
CA ALA A 367 5.41 14.96 -20.05
C ALA A 367 6.90 15.32 -19.93
N THR A 368 7.68 15.13 -21.00
CA THR A 368 9.06 15.63 -21.08
C THR A 368 9.06 17.03 -21.68
N LYS A 369 9.56 18.02 -20.92
CA LYS A 369 9.77 19.39 -21.40
C LYS A 369 11.08 19.42 -22.20
N ARG A 370 10.97 19.67 -23.50
CA ARG A 370 12.12 19.88 -24.40
C ARG A 370 12.73 21.25 -24.09
N LEU A 371 13.95 21.29 -23.54
CA LEU A 371 14.75 22.51 -23.47
C LEU A 371 15.36 22.74 -24.86
N SER A 372 14.98 23.83 -25.53
CA SER A 372 15.71 24.31 -26.70
C SER A 372 16.95 25.06 -26.21
N SER A 373 18.11 24.64 -26.69
CA SER A 373 19.34 25.41 -26.61
C SER A 373 19.32 26.41 -27.75
N ASP A 374 19.17 27.69 -27.43
CA ASP A 374 19.61 28.78 -28.29
C ASP A 374 20.82 29.44 -27.61
N TYR A 375 21.91 29.48 -28.38
CA TYR A 375 23.27 30.01 -28.14
C TYR A 375 24.27 29.14 -27.37
#